data_AF-A0A2N1DSH9-F1
#
_entry.id   AF-A0A2N1DSH9-F1
#
_cell.length_a   1.000
_cell.length_b   1.000
_cell.length_c   1.000
_cell.angle_alpha   90.00
_cell.angle_beta   90.00
_cell.angle_gamma   90.00
#
_symmetry.space_group_name_H-M   'P 1'
#
loop_
_entity.id
_entity.type
_entity.pdbx_description
1 polymer ?
#
loop_
_entity_poly.entity_id
_entity_poly.type
_entity_poly.pdbx_seq_one_letter_code
_entity_poly.pdbx_strand_id
1 'polypeptide(L)'
;PISQTGDAIDANLPVISSVSIPDTAMKVSDTVTVTLTVADDGGETYSNLSGTIGGFALSNLQRTNSTTYTAEFTVTDRGTDVAAID
;
A
#
# COMPACT_ATOMS: atom_id res chain seq x y z
N PRO A 1 15.47 -10.31 -40.69
CA PRO A 1 14.91 -9.27 -39.81
C PRO A 1 14.31 -9.90 -38.55
N ILE A 2 14.76 -9.48 -37.38
CA ILE A 2 14.03 -9.78 -36.14
C ILE A 2 12.82 -8.82 -36.08
N SER A 3 11.61 -9.35 -35.92
CA SER A 3 10.37 -8.59 -35.79
C SER A 3 9.94 -8.63 -34.34
N GLN A 4 9.90 -7.47 -33.67
CA GLN A 4 9.62 -7.32 -32.23
C GLN A 4 8.28 -6.60 -31.97
N THR A 5 7.30 -6.73 -32.88
CA THR A 5 6.00 -6.04 -32.81
C THR A 5 5.04 -6.58 -31.75
N GLY A 6 5.51 -7.41 -30.81
CA GLY A 6 4.68 -8.10 -29.81
C GLY A 6 5.20 -8.01 -28.37
N ASP A 7 6.31 -7.31 -28.13
CA ASP A 7 6.80 -7.09 -26.77
C ASP A 7 6.02 -5.90 -26.20
N ALA A 8 4.92 -6.19 -25.51
CA ALA A 8 4.14 -5.17 -24.84
C ALA A 8 5.03 -4.49 -23.78
N ILE A 9 5.31 -3.20 -23.97
CA ILE A 9 5.89 -2.37 -22.91
C ILE A 9 4.76 -2.02 -21.96
N ASP A 10 4.80 -2.59 -20.76
CA ASP A 10 3.96 -2.11 -19.68
C ASP A 10 4.50 -0.74 -19.22
N ALA A 11 3.79 0.32 -19.61
CA ALA A 11 4.06 1.69 -19.24
C ALA A 11 3.07 2.21 -18.19
N ASN A 12 2.20 1.34 -17.65
CA ASN A 12 1.18 1.72 -16.69
C ASN A 12 1.78 1.70 -15.28
N LEU A 13 1.73 2.85 -14.61
CA LEU A 13 2.14 2.97 -13.22
C LEU A 13 0.94 2.76 -12.29
N PRO A 14 1.14 2.11 -11.12
CA PRO A 14 0.11 2.07 -10.09
C PRO A 14 -0.26 3.48 -9.63
N VAL A 15 -1.55 3.77 -9.51
CA VAL A 15 -2.05 5.03 -8.95
C VAL A 15 -2.79 4.73 -7.66
N ILE A 16 -2.29 5.23 -6.53
CA ILE A 16 -2.96 5.14 -5.23
C ILE A 16 -3.80 6.41 -5.05
N SER A 17 -5.10 6.24 -4.88
CA SER A 17 -6.07 7.33 -4.73
C SER A 17 -6.41 7.65 -3.27
N SER A 18 -6.40 6.64 -2.39
CA SER A 18 -6.56 6.85 -0.95
C SER A 18 -5.88 5.78 -0.11
N VAL A 19 -5.55 6.16 1.12
CA VAL A 19 -4.96 5.31 2.15
C VAL A 19 -5.76 5.51 3.43
N SER A 20 -6.15 4.43 4.10
CA SER A 20 -6.88 4.50 5.38
C SER A 20 -6.40 3.45 6.37
N ILE A 21 -6.48 3.78 7.64
CA ILE A 21 -6.26 2.90 8.79
C ILE A 21 -7.44 3.06 9.76
N PRO A 22 -7.69 2.11 10.68
CA PRO A 22 -8.71 2.26 11.71
C PRO A 22 -8.49 3.50 12.58
N ASP A 23 -9.55 4.26 12.84
CA ASP A 23 -9.52 5.39 13.79
C ASP A 23 -9.75 4.89 15.21
N THR A 24 -8.72 4.25 15.76
CA THR A 24 -8.75 3.68 17.11
C THR A 24 -7.37 3.79 17.76
N ALA A 25 -7.31 3.84 19.09
CA ALA A 25 -6.05 3.78 19.80
C ALA A 25 -5.31 2.45 19.51
N MET A 26 -4.05 2.56 19.07
CA MET A 26 -3.16 1.44 18.77
C MET A 26 -2.02 1.41 19.79
N LYS A 27 -1.65 0.22 20.27
CA LYS A 27 -0.59 -0.02 21.24
C LYS A 27 0.66 -0.59 20.56
N VAL A 28 1.79 -0.47 21.23
CA VAL A 28 3.02 -1.15 20.80
C VAL A 28 2.77 -2.66 20.70
N SER A 29 3.27 -3.26 19.62
CA SER A 29 3.05 -4.64 19.17
C SER A 29 1.72 -4.90 18.46
N ASP A 30 0.85 -3.90 18.29
CA ASP A 30 -0.35 -4.08 17.46
C ASP A 30 0.04 -4.16 15.98
N THR A 31 -0.55 -5.11 15.26
CA THR A 31 -0.52 -5.16 13.79
C THR A 31 -1.77 -4.47 13.27
N VAL A 32 -1.56 -3.43 12.47
CA VAL A 32 -2.62 -2.57 11.96
C VAL A 32 -2.79 -2.81 10.48
N THR A 33 -4.01 -3.12 10.06
CA THR A 33 -4.37 -3.24 8.65
C THR A 33 -4.54 -1.86 8.03
N VAL A 34 -3.93 -1.68 6.88
CA VAL A 34 -4.02 -0.52 6.00
C VAL A 34 -4.85 -0.89 4.79
N THR A 35 -5.80 -0.04 4.41
CA THR A 35 -6.52 -0.18 3.14
C THR A 35 -5.98 0.84 2.15
N LEU A 36 -5.59 0.35 0.98
CA LEU A 36 -5.10 1.12 -0.16
C LEU A 36 -6.15 1.05 -1.26
N THR A 37 -6.67 2.20 -1.67
CA THR A 37 -7.52 2.30 -2.85
C THR A 37 -6.66 2.72 -4.03
N VAL A 38 -6.72 1.95 -5.09
CA VAL A 38 -5.93 2.16 -6.31
C VAL A 38 -6.85 2.37 -7.52
N ALA A 39 -6.30 2.90 -8.61
CA ALA A 39 -6.93 2.76 -9.91
C ALA A 39 -7.13 1.27 -10.24
N ASP A 40 -8.10 0.96 -11.10
CA ASP A 40 -8.35 -0.41 -11.56
C ASP A 40 -7.06 -1.02 -12.12
N ASP A 41 -6.58 -2.09 -11.50
CA ASP A 41 -5.31 -2.71 -11.80
C ASP A 41 -5.30 -3.49 -13.13
N GLY A 42 -6.43 -3.52 -13.84
CA GLY A 42 -6.55 -4.14 -15.16
C GLY A 42 -6.38 -5.66 -15.12
N GLY A 43 -6.42 -6.27 -13.94
CA GLY A 43 -6.10 -7.69 -13.73
C GLY A 43 -4.65 -7.95 -13.32
N GLU A 44 -3.77 -6.94 -13.39
CA GLU A 44 -2.36 -7.08 -13.01
C GLU A 44 -2.17 -6.82 -11.52
N THR A 45 -1.81 -7.85 -10.77
CA THR A 45 -1.69 -7.72 -9.31
C THR A 45 -0.42 -6.97 -8.92
N TYR A 46 -0.57 -5.86 -8.20
CA TYR A 46 0.56 -5.09 -7.70
C TYR A 46 1.37 -5.85 -6.65
N SER A 47 2.68 -5.68 -6.69
CA SER A 47 3.64 -6.32 -5.78
C SER A 47 4.77 -5.34 -5.40
N ASN A 48 5.69 -5.77 -4.53
CA ASN A 48 6.84 -4.97 -4.08
C ASN A 48 6.46 -3.67 -3.36
N LEU A 49 5.50 -3.75 -2.43
CA LEU A 49 5.16 -2.62 -1.57
C LEU A 49 6.38 -2.12 -0.80
N SER A 50 6.62 -0.81 -0.88
CA SER A 50 7.56 -0.10 -0.03
C SER A 50 6.93 1.21 0.42
N GLY A 51 7.24 1.64 1.64
CA GLY A 51 6.65 2.83 2.24
C GLY A 51 6.51 2.71 3.74
N THR A 52 6.12 3.81 4.38
CA THR A 52 5.87 3.86 5.83
C THR A 52 4.58 4.61 6.13
N ILE A 53 3.94 4.27 7.24
CA ILE A 53 2.86 5.08 7.86
C ILE A 53 3.33 5.41 9.27
N GLY A 54 3.41 6.71 9.59
CA GLY A 54 3.88 7.15 10.91
C GLY A 54 5.29 6.65 11.26
N GLY A 55 6.13 6.38 10.26
CA GLY A 55 7.47 5.81 10.43
C GLY A 55 7.53 4.27 10.51
N PHE A 56 6.39 3.58 10.54
CA PHE A 56 6.35 2.11 10.53
C PHE A 56 6.34 1.58 9.10
N ALA A 57 7.23 0.64 8.79
CA ALA A 57 7.33 0.04 7.47
C ALA A 57 6.08 -0.78 7.13
N LEU A 58 5.60 -0.62 5.90
CA LEU A 58 4.51 -1.43 5.37
C LEU A 58 5.01 -2.79 4.91
N SER A 59 4.14 -3.79 5.03
CA SER A 59 4.39 -5.16 4.64
C SER A 59 3.07 -5.84 4.24
N ASN A 60 3.16 -7.12 3.84
CA ASN A 60 2.00 -7.98 3.59
C ASN A 60 0.96 -7.35 2.64
N LEU A 61 1.41 -6.84 1.49
CA LEU A 61 0.50 -6.35 0.45
C LEU A 61 -0.33 -7.52 -0.08
N GLN A 62 -1.66 -7.39 -0.01
CA GLN A 62 -2.62 -8.39 -0.50
C GLN A 62 -3.70 -7.70 -1.32
N ARG A 63 -4.03 -8.28 -2.48
CA ARG A 63 -5.13 -7.80 -3.31
C ARG A 63 -6.46 -8.29 -2.75
N THR A 64 -7.40 -7.37 -2.52
CA THR A 64 -8.79 -7.71 -2.18
C THR A 64 -9.65 -7.76 -3.44
N ASN A 65 -9.51 -6.76 -4.31
CA ASN A 65 -10.12 -6.69 -5.64
C ASN A 65 -9.29 -5.74 -6.52
N SER A 66 -9.72 -5.50 -7.77
CA SER A 66 -8.93 -4.72 -8.73
C SER A 66 -8.71 -3.24 -8.37
N THR A 67 -9.46 -2.70 -7.41
CA THR A 67 -9.34 -1.32 -6.94
C THR A 67 -8.91 -1.21 -5.47
N THR A 68 -8.70 -2.34 -4.79
CA THR A 68 -8.49 -2.37 -3.33
C THR A 68 -7.42 -3.38 -2.95
N TYR A 69 -6.43 -2.90 -2.21
CA TYR A 69 -5.38 -3.69 -1.60
C TYR A 69 -5.36 -3.47 -0.09
N THR A 70 -4.93 -4.47 0.66
CA THR A 70 -4.60 -4.36 2.07
C THR A 70 -3.10 -4.48 2.28
N ALA A 71 -2.56 -3.76 3.26
CA ALA A 71 -1.21 -3.92 3.75
C ALA A 71 -1.23 -3.88 5.27
N GLU A 72 -0.09 -4.12 5.90
CA GLU A 72 0.04 -4.11 7.36
C GLU A 72 1.29 -3.36 7.81
N PHE A 73 1.21 -2.71 8.96
CA PHE A 73 2.38 -2.32 9.74
C PHE A 73 2.23 -2.76 11.19
N THR A 74 3.35 -2.92 11.88
CA THR A 74 3.38 -3.20 13.31
C THR A 74 3.83 -1.96 14.05
N VAL A 75 3.07 -1.55 15.06
CA VAL A 75 3.45 -0.44 15.95
C VAL A 75 4.63 -0.89 16.80
N THR A 76 5.77 -0.24 16.64
CA THR A 76 6.94 -0.43 17.52
C THR A 76 7.09 0.75 18.46
N ASP A 77 7.97 0.62 19.46
CA ASP A 77 8.49 1.81 20.15
C ASP A 77 9.09 2.76 19.09
N ARG A 78 8.98 4.07 19.32
CA ARG A 78 9.57 5.13 18.46
C ARG A 78 8.93 5.37 17.08
N GLY A 79 7.60 5.35 16.98
CA GLY A 79 6.90 5.94 15.84
C GLY A 79 7.15 7.46 15.73
N THR A 80 6.85 8.04 14.57
CA THR A 80 6.89 9.50 14.39
C THR A 80 5.80 10.13 15.26
N ASP A 81 6.19 11.05 16.14
CA ASP A 81 5.23 11.86 16.90
C ASP A 81 4.50 12.82 15.96
N VAL A 82 3.18 12.75 15.95
CA VAL A 82 2.31 13.60 15.12
C VAL A 82 1.43 14.40 16.06
N ALA A 83 1.66 15.71 16.10
CA ALA A 83 0.81 16.61 16.87
C ALA A 83 -0.64 16.48 16.41
N ALA A 84 -1.57 16.39 17.36
CA ALA A 84 -2.99 16.52 17.05
C ALA A 84 -3.24 17.91 16.44
N ILE A 85 -3.90 17.97 15.29
CA ILE A 85 -4.47 19.22 14.77
C ILE A 85 -5.77 19.45 15.57
N ASP A 86 -5.90 20.65 16.12
CA ASP A 86 -7.11 21.13 16.82
C ASP A 86 -8.21 21.47 15.80
#